data_AF-A0A536T4U1-F1
#
_entry.id   AF-A0A536T4U1-F1
#
_cell.length_a   1.000
_cell.length_b   1.000
_cell.length_c   1.000
_cell.angle_alpha   90.00
_cell.angle_beta   90.00
_cell.angle_gamma   90.00
#
_symmetry.space_group_name_H-M   'P 1'
#
loop_
_entity.id
_entity.type
_entity.pdbx_description
1 polymer ?
#
loop_
_entity_poly.entity_id
_entity_poly.type
_entity_poly.pdbx_seq_one_letter_code
_entity_poly.pdbx_strand_id
1 'polypeptide(L)'
;MRRRKSAIIDGGRSMIVDRHSFGAAAFVLAGMLVCALSLPSSAAAAKAGTRSAVLSAAPGTLVRWSVPGTVRCRMSGRSWAPLGDTCYFAIDLERKPGVITVARQGQGKSETARIAIEPRSYGTQEIELPDIAQANPSPADLQRNARERILLAKVFKRKEGSPRFTLPLGKPANPLPEGKSFGVDRIFNGKPAAQPHMGSDYPVPAGAPVLAVADGTVVLAQDLFYPGNAVFVDHGDG
;
A
#
# COMPACT_ATOMS: atom_id res chain seq x y z
N MET A 1 -2.56 16.68 -9.34
CA MET A 1 -2.42 17.32 -8.01
C MET A 1 -2.76 16.30 -6.91
N ARG A 2 -1.77 15.78 -6.17
CA ARG A 2 -1.97 14.75 -5.11
C ARG A 2 -2.74 15.37 -3.93
N ARG A 3 -4.03 15.07 -3.75
CA ARG A 3 -4.71 15.36 -2.47
C ARG A 3 -4.23 14.34 -1.43
N ARG A 4 -3.28 14.75 -0.59
CA ARG A 4 -2.85 14.00 0.59
C ARG A 4 -3.87 14.23 1.70
N LYS A 5 -4.36 13.16 2.34
CA LYS A 5 -5.04 13.27 3.63
C LYS A 5 -3.95 13.19 4.70
N SER A 6 -3.78 14.26 5.45
CA SER A 6 -2.87 14.33 6.59
C SER A 6 -3.70 14.49 7.86
N ALA A 7 -3.36 13.74 8.90
CA ALA A 7 -3.84 14.00 10.25
C ALA A 7 -2.66 14.54 11.06
N ILE A 8 -2.88 15.67 11.74
CA ILE A 8 -1.96 16.16 12.77
C ILE A 8 -2.37 15.47 14.06
N ILE A 9 -1.47 14.69 14.63
CA ILE A 9 -1.60 14.14 15.97
C ILE A 9 -0.73 15.02 16.89
N ASP A 10 -1.24 15.31 18.08
CA ASP A 10 -0.72 16.24 19.10
C ASP A 10 0.78 16.60 19.02
N GLY A 11 1.11 17.90 19.07
CA GLY A 11 2.49 18.40 19.09
C GLY A 11 3.22 18.51 17.74
N GLY A 12 2.52 18.72 16.62
CA GLY A 12 3.14 18.98 15.30
C GLY A 12 3.56 17.72 14.52
N ARG A 13 3.03 16.55 14.88
CA ARG A 13 3.39 15.24 14.31
C ARG A 13 2.46 14.89 13.15
N SER A 14 3.03 14.42 12.04
CA SER A 14 2.27 14.13 10.82
C SER A 14 2.12 12.63 10.58
N MET A 15 0.87 12.17 10.41
CA MET A 15 0.57 10.87 9.83
C MET A 15 -0.13 11.09 8.47
N ILE A 16 0.39 10.47 7.42
CA ILE A 16 -0.01 10.71 6.03
C ILE A 16 -0.34 9.37 5.36
N VAL A 17 -1.44 9.32 4.62
CA VAL A 17 -1.71 8.21 3.68
C VAL A 17 -1.22 8.60 2.30
N ASP A 18 -0.32 7.82 1.71
CA ASP A 18 0.00 7.98 0.30
C ASP A 18 -1.13 7.41 -0.54
N ARG A 19 -1.76 8.28 -1.32
CA ARG A 19 -2.73 7.89 -2.34
C ARG A 19 -2.13 8.19 -3.71
N HIS A 20 -2.18 7.21 -4.60
CA HIS A 20 -2.18 7.47 -6.03
C HIS A 20 -3.58 7.97 -6.40
N SER A 21 -3.75 9.29 -6.48
CA SER A 21 -5.02 9.92 -6.86
C SER A 21 -4.91 10.45 -8.29
N PHE A 22 -5.78 9.92 -9.17
CA PHE A 22 -6.11 10.49 -10.48
C PHE A 22 -6.97 11.73 -10.26
N GLY A 23 -6.63 12.83 -10.95
CA GLY A 23 -7.31 14.11 -10.81
C GLY A 23 -8.20 14.39 -12.01
N ALA A 24 -9.42 14.82 -11.74
CA ALA A 24 -10.13 15.79 -12.57
C ALA A 24 -10.32 17.03 -11.70
N ALA A 25 -9.75 18.17 -12.11
CA ALA A 25 -9.95 19.46 -11.48
C ALA A 25 -10.84 20.30 -12.41
N ALA A 26 -11.98 20.75 -11.90
CA ALA A 26 -12.73 21.83 -12.51
C ALA A 26 -12.63 23.04 -11.57
N PHE A 27 -12.03 24.12 -12.08
CA PHE A 27 -12.05 25.44 -11.47
C PHE A 27 -13.39 26.11 -11.79
N VAL A 28 -14.08 26.62 -10.78
CA VAL A 28 -15.10 27.65 -10.95
C VAL A 28 -14.79 28.76 -9.95
N LEU A 29 -14.41 29.93 -10.47
CA LEU A 29 -14.37 31.19 -9.75
C LEU A 29 -15.79 31.75 -9.63
N ALA A 30 -16.19 32.20 -8.44
CA ALA A 30 -17.22 33.23 -8.30
C ALA A 30 -17.14 33.96 -6.95
N GLY A 31 -16.93 35.28 -7.02
CA GLY A 31 -17.63 36.30 -6.24
C GLY A 31 -17.41 36.38 -4.73
N MET A 32 -16.52 37.28 -4.30
CA MET A 32 -16.54 37.85 -2.94
C MET A 32 -17.74 38.79 -2.77
N LEU A 33 -18.56 38.56 -1.75
CA LEU A 33 -19.43 39.58 -1.16
C LEU A 33 -19.08 39.66 0.33
N VAL A 34 -18.43 40.76 0.74
CA VAL A 34 -18.11 41.07 2.13
C VAL A 34 -19.33 41.72 2.76
N CYS A 35 -19.96 41.03 3.71
CA CYS A 35 -20.99 41.61 4.57
C CYS A 35 -20.49 41.56 6.01
N ALA A 36 -20.14 42.73 6.56
CA ALA A 36 -19.67 42.88 7.93
C ALA A 36 -20.87 42.93 8.89
N LEU A 37 -21.07 41.86 9.65
CA LEU A 37 -22.01 41.81 10.76
C LEU A 37 -21.25 41.44 12.03
N SER A 38 -21.19 42.39 12.96
CA SER A 38 -20.63 42.24 14.31
C SER A 38 -21.54 41.36 15.17
N LEU A 39 -21.03 40.23 15.64
CA LEU A 39 -21.69 39.36 16.62
C LEU A 39 -20.98 39.47 17.99
N PRO A 40 -21.72 39.45 19.11
CA PRO A 40 -21.16 39.55 20.45
C PRO A 40 -20.41 38.26 20.85
N SER A 41 -19.21 38.43 21.41
CA SER A 41 -18.38 37.36 21.96
C SER A 41 -18.97 36.81 23.26
N SER A 42 -19.65 35.66 23.18
CA SER A 42 -19.80 34.75 24.31
C SER A 42 -18.81 33.60 24.15
N ALA A 43 -17.60 33.77 24.68
CA ALA A 43 -16.60 32.71 24.76
C ALA A 43 -16.92 31.78 25.94
N ALA A 44 -17.90 30.89 25.76
CA ALA A 44 -17.94 29.67 26.55
C ALA A 44 -16.84 28.74 26.03
N ALA A 45 -15.75 28.61 26.78
CA ALA A 45 -14.70 27.66 26.50
C ALA A 45 -15.24 26.23 26.66
N ALA A 46 -15.80 25.69 25.58
CA ALA A 46 -16.05 24.27 25.46
C ALA A 46 -14.68 23.58 25.61
N LYS A 47 -14.54 22.73 26.64
CA LYS A 47 -13.44 21.75 26.68
C LYS A 47 -13.57 20.91 25.43
N ALA A 48 -12.79 21.26 24.40
CA ALA A 48 -12.62 20.45 23.22
C ALA A 48 -12.01 19.13 23.68
N GLY A 49 -12.85 18.12 23.89
CA GLY A 49 -12.38 16.76 24.01
C GLY A 49 -11.49 16.51 22.79
N THR A 50 -10.22 16.21 23.01
CA THR A 50 -9.27 15.84 21.97
C THR A 50 -9.83 14.62 21.26
N ARG A 51 -10.64 14.83 20.22
CA ARG A 51 -10.95 13.82 19.21
C ARG A 51 -9.61 13.51 18.58
N SER A 52 -8.94 12.47 19.09
CA SER A 52 -7.79 11.87 18.45
C SER A 52 -8.21 11.59 17.01
N ALA A 53 -7.68 12.36 16.07
CA ALA A 53 -8.05 12.29 14.67
C ALA A 53 -7.77 10.86 14.19
N VAL A 54 -8.84 10.11 13.90
CA VAL A 54 -8.69 8.78 13.33
C VAL A 54 -8.29 8.97 11.87
N LEU A 55 -7.08 8.55 11.52
CA LEU A 55 -6.63 8.61 10.13
C LEU A 55 -7.44 7.59 9.33
N SER A 56 -7.92 7.97 8.14
CA SER A 56 -8.61 7.06 7.24
C SER A 56 -7.66 6.56 6.15
N ALA A 57 -7.60 5.24 5.94
CA ALA A 57 -6.82 4.57 4.90
C ALA A 57 -7.69 3.55 4.14
N ALA A 58 -7.27 3.19 2.92
CA ALA A 58 -7.90 2.14 2.15
C ALA A 58 -7.05 0.86 2.19
N PRO A 59 -7.63 -0.33 2.00
CA PRO A 59 -6.88 -1.55 1.69
C PRO A 59 -5.91 -1.31 0.54
N GLY A 60 -4.73 -1.94 0.54
CA GLY A 60 -3.73 -1.79 -0.52
C GLY A 60 -3.01 -0.44 -0.53
N THR A 61 -2.98 0.28 0.59
CA THR A 61 -2.25 1.55 0.73
C THR A 61 -1.16 1.49 1.80
N LEU A 62 -0.26 2.48 1.77
CA LEU A 62 0.75 2.69 2.80
C LEU A 62 0.36 3.92 3.65
N VAL A 63 0.36 3.73 4.96
CA VAL A 63 0.25 4.82 5.94
C VAL A 63 1.64 5.11 6.49
N ARG A 64 2.07 6.36 6.40
CA ARG A 64 3.34 6.84 6.95
C ARG A 64 3.11 7.57 8.26
N TRP A 65 3.92 7.26 9.27
CA TRP A 65 3.98 7.99 10.53
C TRP A 65 5.43 8.37 10.83
N SER A 66 5.76 9.65 10.62
CA SER A 66 7.11 10.18 10.79
C SER A 66 7.20 11.02 12.05
N VAL A 67 8.05 10.59 12.99
CA VAL A 67 8.35 11.38 14.18
C VAL A 67 9.83 11.19 14.55
N PRO A 68 10.61 12.27 14.70
CA PRO A 68 12.01 12.19 15.09
C PRO A 68 12.25 11.33 16.35
N GLY A 69 13.31 10.52 16.31
CA GLY A 69 13.69 9.65 17.40
C GLY A 69 12.81 8.41 17.54
N THR A 70 12.04 8.06 16.49
CA THR A 70 11.34 6.78 16.44
C THR A 70 12.37 5.66 16.30
N VAL A 71 12.23 4.60 17.10
CA VAL A 71 13.15 3.45 17.11
C VAL A 71 12.46 2.13 16.81
N ARG A 72 11.12 2.10 16.85
CA ARG A 72 10.35 0.88 16.60
C ARG A 72 8.94 1.18 16.11
N CYS A 73 8.46 0.38 15.17
CA CYS A 73 7.10 0.36 14.66
C CYS A 73 6.41 -0.95 15.06
N ARG A 74 5.09 -0.93 15.27
CA ARG A 74 4.28 -2.11 15.60
C ARG A 74 2.89 -2.06 14.97
N MET A 75 2.44 -3.21 14.44
CA MET A 75 1.10 -3.42 13.91
C MET A 75 0.78 -4.92 13.88
N SER A 76 -0.42 -5.31 14.30
CA SER A 76 -0.91 -6.69 14.21
C SER A 76 0.07 -7.74 14.77
N GLY A 77 0.69 -7.47 15.92
CA GLY A 77 1.67 -8.36 16.57
C GLY A 77 3.07 -8.36 15.95
N ARG A 78 3.29 -7.72 14.80
CA ARG A 78 4.64 -7.54 14.20
C ARG A 78 5.32 -6.29 14.73
N SER A 79 6.66 -6.31 14.74
CA SER A 79 7.48 -5.17 15.11
C SER A 79 8.75 -5.07 14.26
N TRP A 80 9.00 -3.90 13.68
CA TRP A 80 10.12 -3.64 12.77
C TRP A 80 10.79 -2.29 13.10
N ALA A 81 11.95 -2.05 12.49
CA ALA A 81 12.66 -0.77 12.60
C ALA A 81 11.99 0.28 11.69
N PRO A 82 12.02 1.57 12.03
CA PRO A 82 11.62 2.61 11.09
C PRO A 82 12.65 2.79 9.98
N LEU A 83 12.20 3.25 8.81
CA LEU A 83 13.09 3.75 7.77
C LEU A 83 13.43 5.21 8.11
N GLY A 84 14.64 5.44 8.63
CA GLY A 84 14.97 6.70 9.31
C GLY A 84 14.08 6.89 10.54
N ASP A 85 13.32 7.98 10.58
CA ASP A 85 12.36 8.28 11.65
C ASP A 85 10.90 7.90 11.30
N THR A 86 10.69 7.14 10.23
CA THR A 86 9.35 6.90 9.66
C THR A 86 8.92 5.45 9.76
N CYS A 87 7.75 5.23 10.36
CA CYS A 87 7.03 3.97 10.26
C CYS A 87 6.18 3.94 8.99
N TYR A 88 6.31 2.85 8.22
CA TYR A 88 5.46 2.53 7.09
C TYR A 88 4.54 1.38 7.47
N PHE A 89 3.23 1.63 7.50
CA PHE A 89 2.20 0.63 7.80
C PHE A 89 1.48 0.24 6.51
N ALA A 90 1.79 -0.95 5.99
CA ALA A 90 1.08 -1.52 4.84
C ALA A 90 -0.31 -1.99 5.26
N ILE A 91 -1.34 -1.42 4.64
CA ILE A 91 -2.70 -1.90 4.77
C ILE A 91 -2.90 -2.97 3.71
N ASP A 92 -3.08 -4.22 4.14
CA ASP A 92 -3.32 -5.36 3.26
C ASP A 92 -4.48 -5.08 2.30
N LEU A 93 -4.36 -5.51 1.04
CA LEU A 93 -5.35 -5.27 -0.01
C LEU A 93 -6.69 -5.97 0.27
N GLU A 94 -6.65 -7.11 0.95
CA GLU A 94 -7.84 -7.88 1.34
C GLU A 94 -8.33 -7.49 2.75
N ARG A 95 -7.77 -6.43 3.35
CA ARG A 95 -8.17 -5.97 4.68
C ARG A 95 -9.63 -5.53 4.68
N LYS A 96 -10.46 -6.22 5.47
CA LYS A 96 -11.86 -5.81 5.69
C LYS A 96 -11.95 -4.44 6.37
N PRO A 97 -13.01 -3.65 6.09
CA PRO A 97 -13.26 -2.39 6.78
C PRO A 97 -13.29 -2.54 8.29
N GLY A 98 -12.84 -1.50 8.99
CA GLY A 98 -12.79 -1.48 10.45
C GLY A 98 -11.63 -0.63 10.98
N VAL A 99 -11.50 -0.56 12.31
CA VAL A 99 -10.44 0.23 12.94
C VAL A 99 -9.28 -0.66 13.35
N ILE A 100 -8.06 -0.25 13.00
CA ILE A 100 -6.83 -0.91 13.41
C ILE A 100 -6.02 0.00 14.32
N THR A 101 -5.24 -0.61 15.20
CA THR A 101 -4.29 0.11 16.06
C THR A 101 -2.87 -0.11 15.55
N VAL A 102 -2.15 0.99 15.37
CA VAL A 102 -0.71 1.00 15.10
C VAL A 102 0.01 1.66 16.26
N ALA A 103 1.27 1.31 16.45
CA ALA A 103 2.09 1.93 17.47
C ALA A 103 3.49 2.24 16.97
N ARG A 104 4.10 3.26 17.57
CA ARG A 104 5.51 3.56 17.46
C ARG A 104 6.12 3.68 18.85
N GLN A 105 7.42 3.44 18.95
CA GLN A 105 8.20 3.69 20.16
C GLN A 105 9.30 4.70 19.82
N GLY A 106 9.40 5.76 20.61
CA GLY A 106 10.54 6.67 20.61
C GLY A 106 11.43 6.46 21.83
N GLN A 107 12.33 7.38 22.10
CA GLN A 107 13.19 7.37 23.29
C GLN A 107 12.36 7.48 24.59
N GLY A 108 11.96 6.33 25.14
CA GLY A 108 11.26 6.19 26.42
C GLY A 108 9.73 6.27 26.39
N LYS A 109 9.10 6.55 25.24
CA LYS A 109 7.63 6.64 25.13
C LYS A 109 7.09 5.78 23.99
N SER A 110 6.02 5.04 24.29
CA SER A 110 5.20 4.35 23.29
C SER A 110 3.97 5.19 22.97
N GLU A 111 3.65 5.30 21.69
CA GLU A 111 2.50 6.05 21.20
C GLU A 111 1.67 5.17 20.29
N THR A 112 0.35 5.24 20.46
CA THR A 112 -0.61 4.49 19.64
C THR A 112 -1.44 5.45 18.81
N ALA A 113 -1.88 4.98 17.65
CA ALA A 113 -2.81 5.67 16.79
C ALA A 113 -3.82 4.68 16.21
N ARG A 114 -5.01 5.19 15.90
CA ARG A 114 -6.08 4.41 15.26
C ARG A 114 -6.21 4.80 13.80
N ILE A 115 -6.28 3.79 12.94
CA ILE A 115 -6.52 3.97 11.50
C ILE A 115 -7.87 3.34 11.18
N ALA A 116 -8.80 4.13 10.64
CA ALA A 116 -10.05 3.65 10.07
C ALA A 116 -9.78 3.14 8.64
N ILE A 117 -9.97 1.85 8.43
CA ILE A 117 -9.90 1.21 7.13
C ILE A 117 -11.27 1.33 6.49
N GLU A 118 -11.34 2.12 5.42
CA GLU A 118 -12.55 2.36 4.65
C GLU A 118 -12.62 1.42 3.45
N PRO A 119 -13.81 0.98 3.03
CA PRO A 119 -13.96 0.21 1.81
C PRO A 119 -13.44 0.99 0.59
N ARG A 120 -12.81 0.28 -0.34
CA ARG A 120 -12.30 0.83 -1.59
C ARG A 120 -12.55 -0.14 -2.73
N SER A 121 -13.31 0.30 -3.73
CA SER A 121 -13.33 -0.38 -5.03
C SER A 121 -12.15 0.09 -5.87
N TYR A 122 -11.49 -0.87 -6.51
CA TYR A 122 -10.44 -0.67 -7.51
C TYR A 122 -10.98 -0.85 -8.94
N GLY A 123 -12.25 -1.21 -9.09
CA GLY A 123 -12.87 -1.56 -10.37
C GLY A 123 -12.70 -3.03 -10.72
N THR A 124 -13.35 -3.43 -11.81
CA THR A 124 -13.32 -4.80 -12.35
C THR A 124 -12.68 -4.78 -13.73
N GLN A 125 -11.93 -5.83 -14.05
CA GLN A 125 -11.33 -6.05 -15.36
C GLN A 125 -11.69 -7.45 -15.87
N GLU A 126 -12.35 -7.51 -17.03
CA GLU A 126 -12.59 -8.76 -17.75
C GLU A 126 -11.44 -9.03 -18.72
N ILE A 127 -10.94 -10.26 -18.72
CA ILE A 127 -9.84 -10.71 -19.56
C ILE A 127 -10.24 -12.05 -20.18
N GLU A 128 -10.23 -12.10 -21.51
CA GLU A 128 -10.31 -13.35 -22.25
C GLU A 128 -8.91 -13.93 -22.40
N LEU A 129 -8.71 -15.14 -21.87
CA LEU A 129 -7.49 -15.90 -22.01
C LEU A 129 -7.66 -16.93 -23.14
N PRO A 130 -6.63 -17.11 -23.98
CA PRO A 130 -6.60 -18.23 -24.93
C PRO A 130 -6.59 -19.56 -24.18
N ASP A 131 -6.71 -20.67 -24.91
CA ASP A 131 -6.60 -22.00 -24.32
C ASP A 131 -5.16 -22.30 -23.90
N ILE A 132 -4.85 -21.95 -22.66
CA ILE A 132 -3.56 -22.16 -22.00
C ILE A 132 -3.78 -22.91 -20.69
N ALA A 133 -2.75 -23.63 -20.25
CA ALA A 133 -2.82 -24.45 -19.03
C ALA A 133 -3.24 -23.62 -17.80
N GLN A 134 -2.83 -22.36 -17.68
CA GLN A 134 -3.21 -21.50 -16.56
C GLN A 134 -4.71 -21.15 -16.54
N ALA A 135 -5.36 -21.11 -17.71
CA ALA A 135 -6.80 -20.89 -17.81
C ALA A 135 -7.58 -22.17 -17.48
N ASN A 136 -7.05 -23.33 -17.89
CA ASN A 136 -7.65 -24.65 -17.72
C ASN A 136 -6.63 -25.68 -17.15
N PRO A 137 -6.25 -25.58 -15.86
CA PRO A 137 -5.14 -26.37 -15.31
C PRO A 137 -5.50 -27.85 -15.15
N SER A 138 -4.57 -28.73 -15.51
CA SER A 138 -4.67 -30.16 -15.24
C SER A 138 -4.42 -30.48 -13.75
N PRO A 139 -4.74 -31.70 -13.28
CA PRO A 139 -4.38 -32.13 -11.92
C PRO A 139 -2.87 -32.03 -11.63
N ALA A 140 -2.02 -32.28 -12.63
CA ALA A 140 -0.57 -32.15 -12.50
C ALA A 140 -0.14 -30.69 -12.34
N ASP A 141 -0.78 -29.77 -13.05
CA ASP A 141 -0.55 -28.33 -12.92
C ASP A 141 -0.94 -27.82 -11.54
N LEU A 142 -2.09 -28.26 -11.01
CA LEU A 142 -2.53 -27.92 -9.66
C LEU A 142 -1.56 -28.45 -8.60
N GLN A 143 -1.02 -29.66 -8.78
CA GLN A 143 0.01 -30.21 -7.89
C GLN A 143 1.34 -29.46 -7.99
N ARG A 144 1.74 -29.02 -9.20
CA ARG A 144 2.88 -28.11 -9.40
C ARG A 144 2.67 -26.80 -8.63
N ASN A 145 1.55 -26.11 -8.86
CA ASN A 145 1.21 -24.88 -8.17
C ASN A 145 1.17 -25.04 -6.64
N ALA A 146 0.65 -26.15 -6.12
CA ALA A 146 0.64 -26.40 -4.68
C ALA A 146 2.06 -26.45 -4.08
N ARG A 147 3.01 -27.09 -4.77
CA ARG A 147 4.43 -27.12 -4.36
C ARG A 147 5.08 -25.74 -4.46
N GLU A 148 4.79 -25.00 -5.53
CA GLU A 148 5.28 -23.64 -5.74
C GLU A 148 4.76 -22.67 -4.68
N ARG A 149 3.50 -22.78 -4.25
CA ARG A 149 2.95 -21.99 -3.14
C ARG A 149 3.69 -22.25 -1.83
N ILE A 150 4.10 -23.49 -1.56
CA ILE A 150 4.93 -23.82 -0.39
C ILE A 150 6.32 -23.19 -0.52
N LEU A 151 6.92 -23.23 -1.71
CA LEU A 151 8.20 -22.59 -1.99
C LEU A 151 8.13 -21.07 -1.76
N LEU A 152 7.13 -20.40 -2.35
CA LEU A 152 6.90 -18.96 -2.18
C LEU A 152 6.63 -18.59 -0.72
N ALA A 153 5.86 -19.41 0.01
CA ALA A 153 5.64 -19.19 1.44
C ALA A 153 6.94 -19.21 2.26
N LYS A 154 7.97 -19.96 1.84
CA LYS A 154 9.29 -19.93 2.48
C LYS A 154 10.04 -18.64 2.16
N VAL A 155 9.91 -18.11 0.94
CA VAL A 155 10.51 -16.83 0.54
C VAL A 155 10.00 -15.71 1.46
N PHE A 156 8.69 -15.61 1.67
CA PHE A 156 8.09 -14.59 2.54
C PHE A 156 8.29 -14.80 4.05
N LYS A 157 8.81 -15.96 4.46
CA LYS A 157 9.13 -16.27 5.87
C LYS A 157 10.60 -16.12 6.21
N ARG A 158 11.43 -15.66 5.26
CA ARG A 158 12.84 -15.38 5.49
C ARG A 158 13.00 -14.34 6.59
N LYS A 159 14.12 -14.43 7.32
CA LYS A 159 14.45 -13.45 8.37
C LYS A 159 14.71 -12.09 7.72
N GLU A 160 13.99 -11.09 8.19
CA GLU A 160 14.17 -9.69 7.78
C GLU A 160 15.60 -9.21 8.08
N GLY A 161 16.26 -8.63 7.08
CA GLY A 161 17.55 -7.95 7.21
C GLY A 161 17.39 -6.44 7.32
N SER A 162 18.49 -5.70 7.47
CA SER A 162 18.48 -4.23 7.34
C SER A 162 18.08 -3.81 5.93
N PRO A 163 17.41 -2.66 5.75
CA PRO A 163 17.03 -2.18 4.43
C PRO A 163 18.27 -1.94 3.57
N ARG A 164 18.22 -2.43 2.32
CA ARG A 164 19.21 -2.24 1.25
C ARG A 164 18.67 -1.33 0.15
N PHE A 165 17.71 -0.50 0.49
CA PHE A 165 17.07 0.43 -0.42
C PHE A 165 16.98 1.82 0.22
N THR A 166 16.83 2.82 -0.62
CA THR A 166 16.41 4.16 -0.23
C THR A 166 15.14 4.53 -0.99
N LEU A 167 14.42 5.56 -0.53
CA LEU A 167 13.25 6.08 -1.21
C LEU A 167 13.59 7.40 -1.93
N PRO A 168 13.05 7.65 -3.13
CA PRO A 168 12.14 6.78 -3.89
C PRO A 168 12.87 5.58 -4.53
N LEU A 169 12.14 4.47 -4.69
CA LEU A 169 12.63 3.30 -5.44
C LEU A 169 12.85 3.62 -6.92
N GLY A 170 13.76 2.87 -7.55
CA GLY A 170 13.97 2.89 -8.99
C GLY A 170 12.77 2.39 -9.79
N LYS A 171 12.78 2.64 -11.09
CA LYS A 171 11.75 2.16 -12.02
C LYS A 171 12.20 0.80 -12.59
N PRO A 172 11.42 -0.28 -12.42
CA PRO A 172 11.83 -1.59 -12.92
C PRO A 172 11.75 -1.68 -14.44
N ALA A 173 10.88 -0.89 -15.08
CA ALA A 173 10.74 -0.80 -16.51
C ALA A 173 10.21 0.58 -16.91
N ASN A 174 10.34 0.92 -18.19
CA ASN A 174 9.74 2.13 -18.79
C ASN A 174 8.90 1.75 -20.02
N PRO A 175 7.75 2.41 -20.24
CA PRO A 175 7.17 3.46 -19.41
C PRO A 175 6.61 2.92 -18.07
N LEU A 176 6.46 3.82 -17.08
CA LEU A 176 5.69 3.49 -15.87
C LEU A 176 4.22 3.27 -16.26
N PRO A 177 3.51 2.32 -15.63
CA PRO A 177 2.11 2.08 -15.93
C PRO A 177 1.25 3.25 -15.49
N GLU A 178 0.10 3.41 -16.13
CA GLU A 178 -0.89 4.40 -15.72
C GLU A 178 -1.50 4.11 -14.34
N GLY A 179 -1.08 3.06 -13.62
CA GLY A 179 -1.48 2.76 -12.24
C GLY A 179 -2.85 2.12 -12.07
N LYS A 180 -3.43 1.57 -13.15
CA LYS A 180 -4.80 1.01 -13.15
C LYS A 180 -4.89 -0.49 -12.87
N SER A 181 -3.77 -1.21 -12.77
CA SER A 181 -3.79 -2.67 -12.65
C SER A 181 -3.76 -3.16 -11.20
N PHE A 182 -3.19 -2.43 -10.25
CA PHE A 182 -3.18 -2.88 -8.84
C PHE A 182 -4.57 -2.79 -8.20
N GLY A 183 -4.95 -3.86 -7.51
CA GLY A 183 -6.18 -3.94 -6.72
C GLY A 183 -7.43 -4.32 -7.50
N VAL A 184 -7.39 -4.34 -8.83
CA VAL A 184 -8.59 -4.61 -9.64
C VAL A 184 -9.07 -6.04 -9.45
N ASP A 185 -10.39 -6.21 -9.36
CA ASP A 185 -11.01 -7.53 -9.39
C ASP A 185 -11.00 -8.06 -10.82
N ARG A 186 -10.43 -9.24 -11.04
CA ARG A 186 -10.34 -9.83 -12.38
C ARG A 186 -11.40 -10.89 -12.62
N ILE A 187 -11.90 -10.94 -13.84
CA ILE A 187 -12.77 -11.99 -14.34
C ILE A 187 -12.08 -12.59 -15.56
N PHE A 188 -11.70 -13.87 -15.49
CA PHE A 188 -11.04 -14.59 -16.58
C PHE A 188 -12.03 -15.54 -17.24
N ASN A 189 -12.27 -15.40 -18.54
CA ASN A 189 -13.21 -16.26 -19.29
C ASN A 189 -14.58 -16.38 -18.59
N GLY A 190 -15.11 -15.26 -18.10
CA GLY A 190 -16.39 -15.18 -17.38
C GLY A 190 -16.36 -15.67 -15.92
N LYS A 191 -15.21 -16.11 -15.40
CA LYS A 191 -15.07 -16.61 -14.02
C LYS A 191 -14.29 -15.60 -13.14
N PRO A 192 -14.84 -15.16 -12.00
CA PRO A 192 -14.11 -14.30 -11.07
C PRO A 192 -12.81 -14.97 -10.57
N ALA A 193 -11.71 -14.21 -10.55
CA ALA A 193 -10.48 -14.61 -9.89
C ALA A 193 -10.68 -14.67 -8.38
N ALA A 194 -9.97 -15.58 -7.71
CA ALA A 194 -10.08 -15.74 -6.25
C ALA A 194 -9.51 -14.56 -5.46
N GLN A 195 -8.66 -13.75 -6.09
CA GLN A 195 -7.98 -12.61 -5.47
C GLN A 195 -7.94 -11.43 -6.45
N PRO A 196 -7.97 -10.19 -5.94
CA PRO A 196 -7.70 -9.01 -6.76
C PRO A 196 -6.26 -9.05 -7.29
N HIS A 197 -5.97 -8.21 -8.29
CA HIS A 197 -4.65 -8.17 -8.87
C HIS A 197 -3.63 -7.55 -7.90
N MET A 198 -2.73 -8.39 -7.37
CA MET A 198 -1.78 -8.06 -6.30
C MET A 198 -0.55 -7.25 -6.78
N GLY A 199 -0.43 -6.99 -8.08
CA GLY A 199 0.74 -6.36 -8.69
C GLY A 199 0.37 -5.19 -9.59
N SER A 200 1.35 -4.69 -10.33
CA SER A 200 1.14 -3.70 -11.38
C SER A 200 1.75 -4.20 -12.68
N ASP A 201 0.94 -4.23 -13.73
CA ASP A 201 1.37 -4.60 -15.08
C ASP A 201 1.99 -3.41 -15.80
N TYR A 202 3.14 -3.63 -16.45
CA TYR A 202 3.87 -2.64 -17.23
C TYR A 202 3.70 -2.98 -18.72
N PRO A 203 3.24 -2.03 -19.58
CA PRO A 203 3.04 -2.28 -21.00
C PRO A 203 4.37 -2.17 -21.76
N VAL A 204 5.24 -3.16 -21.59
CA VAL A 204 6.56 -3.22 -22.23
C VAL A 204 6.65 -4.40 -23.20
N PRO A 205 7.37 -4.26 -24.33
CA PRO A 205 7.49 -5.33 -25.31
C PRO A 205 8.32 -6.51 -24.78
N ALA A 206 8.11 -7.70 -25.35
CA ALA A 206 8.92 -8.87 -25.04
C ALA A 206 10.41 -8.59 -25.31
N GLY A 207 11.28 -9.07 -24.42
CA GLY A 207 12.72 -8.81 -24.47
C GLY A 207 13.16 -7.46 -23.90
N ALA A 208 12.23 -6.59 -23.49
CA ALA A 208 12.58 -5.37 -22.77
C ALA A 208 13.30 -5.71 -21.44
N PRO A 209 14.36 -4.96 -21.07
CA PRO A 209 15.05 -5.20 -19.83
C PRO A 209 14.16 -4.87 -18.62
N VAL A 210 14.22 -5.73 -17.60
CA VAL A 210 13.62 -5.50 -16.29
C VAL A 210 14.74 -5.27 -15.29
N LEU A 211 14.73 -4.13 -14.63
CA LEU A 211 15.76 -3.70 -13.68
C LEU A 211 15.30 -3.93 -12.24
N ALA A 212 16.25 -4.22 -11.35
CA ALA A 212 15.99 -4.20 -9.92
C ALA A 212 15.66 -2.76 -9.47
N VAL A 213 14.67 -2.61 -8.58
CA VAL A 213 14.22 -1.28 -8.09
C VAL A 213 15.12 -0.69 -7.01
N ALA A 214 15.97 -1.52 -6.42
CA ALA A 214 16.98 -1.18 -5.42
C ALA A 214 17.97 -2.35 -5.27
N ASP A 215 19.03 -2.18 -4.47
CA ASP A 215 19.94 -3.26 -4.13
C ASP A 215 19.23 -4.35 -3.33
N GLY A 216 19.69 -5.59 -3.47
CA GLY A 216 19.06 -6.72 -2.80
C GLY A 216 19.72 -8.05 -3.10
N THR A 217 19.06 -9.12 -2.66
CA THR A 217 19.48 -10.49 -2.94
C THR A 217 18.37 -11.19 -3.71
N VAL A 218 18.70 -11.81 -4.84
CA VAL A 218 17.79 -12.71 -5.54
C VAL A 218 17.57 -13.93 -4.64
N VAL A 219 16.33 -14.11 -4.17
CA VAL A 219 15.94 -15.20 -3.26
C VAL A 219 15.12 -16.28 -3.98
N LEU A 220 14.63 -15.98 -5.19
CA LEU A 220 14.04 -16.93 -6.12
C LEU A 220 14.23 -16.41 -7.55
N ALA A 221 14.60 -17.29 -8.47
CA ALA A 221 14.60 -17.05 -9.91
C ALA A 221 14.24 -18.37 -10.61
N GLN A 222 12.96 -18.59 -10.91
CA GLN A 222 12.44 -19.86 -11.43
C GLN A 222 11.22 -19.64 -12.33
N ASP A 223 10.98 -20.59 -13.24
CA ASP A 223 9.70 -20.71 -13.95
C ASP A 223 8.64 -21.33 -13.02
N LEU A 224 7.57 -20.58 -12.77
CA LEU A 224 6.44 -20.97 -11.93
C LEU A 224 5.17 -21.09 -12.77
N PHE A 225 4.23 -21.93 -12.36
CA PHE A 225 3.05 -22.26 -13.17
C PHE A 225 2.20 -21.03 -13.53
N TYR A 226 1.76 -20.25 -12.53
CA TYR A 226 0.94 -19.04 -12.79
C TYR A 226 1.76 -17.79 -13.12
N PRO A 227 2.84 -17.45 -12.37
CA PRO A 227 3.64 -16.26 -12.67
C PRO A 227 4.51 -16.36 -13.94
N GLY A 228 4.77 -17.58 -14.44
CA GLY A 228 5.82 -17.82 -15.43
C GLY A 228 7.22 -17.62 -14.84
N ASN A 229 8.15 -17.12 -15.65
CA ASN A 229 9.49 -16.74 -15.20
C ASN A 229 9.42 -15.65 -14.13
N ALA A 230 9.70 -16.02 -12.88
CA ALA A 230 9.57 -15.14 -11.73
C ALA A 230 10.91 -14.91 -11.03
N VAL A 231 11.18 -13.65 -10.69
CA VAL A 231 12.34 -13.23 -9.89
C VAL A 231 11.84 -12.52 -8.63
N PHE A 232 12.28 -12.99 -7.47
CA PHE A 232 12.01 -12.35 -6.18
C PHE A 232 13.33 -11.82 -5.63
N VAL A 233 13.34 -10.52 -5.30
CA VAL A 233 14.49 -9.83 -4.72
C VAL A 233 14.12 -9.38 -3.31
N ASP A 234 14.90 -9.84 -2.34
CA ASP A 234 14.82 -9.41 -0.95
C ASP A 234 15.64 -8.12 -0.79
N HIS A 235 14.97 -7.00 -0.54
CA HIS A 235 15.61 -5.70 -0.31
C HIS A 235 15.90 -5.42 1.17
N GLY A 236 15.62 -6.36 2.09
CA GLY A 236 15.66 -6.15 3.53
C GLY A 236 14.45 -5.37 4.06
N ASP A 237 14.30 -5.36 5.39
CA ASP A 237 13.23 -4.68 6.17
C ASP A 237 11.79 -5.12 5.83
N GLY A 238 11.63 -6.35 5.35
CA GLY A 238 10.33 -6.96 5.00
C GLY A 238 10.29 -7.45 3.57
#